data_AF-A0A933JQ54-F1
#
_entry.id   AF-A0A933JQ54-F1
#
_cell.length_a   1.000
_cell.length_b   1.000
_cell.length_c   1.000
_cell.angle_alpha   90.00
_cell.angle_beta   90.00
_cell.angle_gamma   90.00
#
_symmetry.space_group_name_H-M   'P 1'
#
loop_
_entity.id
_entity.type
_entity.pdbx_description
1 polymer ?
#
loop_
_entity_poly.entity_id
_entity_poly.type
_entity_poly.pdbx_seq_one_letter_code
_entity_poly.pdbx_strand_id
1 'polypeptide(L)'
;MSLEFKAIGGGVLSIALSACLASGNSSAPGDAGVSTSDGSTSSDHDGGPVQDAAVPQLTESEFPRVKLKSVDVLRTDLSDALGIPADRLCKELDRYDCFDAVHKIPLGGVEPYELGIYTPLPESAATSPIAVDRVVLAACRERVDRDIAGDIVIFDLPPDGAALTATSTKAAEESLDRLYKGVLRRRPEARELEHLMKLYDDVGGEPKPSRAWAILACFAVATSKESLFY
;
A
#
# COMPACT_ATOMS: atom_id res chain seq x y z
N MET A 1 -44.16 31.82 -15.38
CA MET A 1 -42.90 31.30 -14.80
C MET A 1 -42.29 30.37 -15.82
N SER A 2 -41.42 30.90 -16.68
CA SER A 2 -40.71 30.13 -17.69
C SER A 2 -39.40 29.63 -17.11
N LEU A 3 -39.21 28.32 -17.07
CA LEU A 3 -37.96 27.69 -16.65
C LEU A 3 -37.06 27.54 -17.88
N GLU A 4 -35.99 28.34 -17.94
CA GLU A 4 -34.89 28.14 -18.87
C GLU A 4 -34.00 27.00 -18.37
N PHE A 5 -33.95 25.90 -19.12
CA PHE A 5 -32.98 24.82 -18.95
C PHE A 5 -31.70 25.19 -19.72
N LYS A 6 -30.67 25.60 -19.00
CA LYS A 6 -29.34 25.86 -19.56
C LYS A 6 -28.54 24.55 -19.59
N ALA A 7 -28.29 24.03 -20.80
CA ALA A 7 -27.49 22.84 -21.03
C ALA A 7 -26.04 23.07 -20.57
N ILE A 8 -25.56 22.21 -19.65
CA ILE A 8 -24.16 22.16 -19.23
C ILE A 8 -23.43 21.23 -20.20
N GLY A 9 -22.41 21.77 -20.87
CA GLY A 9 -21.62 21.07 -21.88
C GLY A 9 -20.85 19.88 -21.29
N GLY A 10 -21.02 18.72 -21.93
CA GLY A 10 -20.23 17.52 -21.67
C GLY A 10 -18.83 17.67 -22.24
N GLY A 11 -17.85 17.86 -21.35
CA GLY A 11 -16.44 17.64 -21.66
C GLY A 11 -16.12 16.15 -21.56
N VAL A 12 -15.85 15.52 -22.69
CA VAL A 12 -15.36 14.14 -22.76
C VAL A 12 -13.90 14.14 -22.29
N LEU A 13 -13.66 13.63 -21.08
CA LEU A 13 -12.33 13.41 -20.54
C LEU A 13 -11.78 12.09 -21.12
N SER A 14 -11.00 12.18 -22.19
CA SER A 14 -10.23 11.06 -22.72
C SER A 14 -9.02 10.79 -21.83
N ILE A 15 -9.10 9.76 -20.99
CA ILE A 15 -7.94 9.20 -20.30
C ILE A 15 -7.28 8.21 -21.27
N ALA A 16 -6.15 8.62 -21.85
CA ALA A 16 -5.31 7.73 -22.67
C ALA A 16 -4.44 6.88 -21.74
N LEU A 17 -4.84 5.63 -21.54
CA LEU A 17 -4.03 4.59 -20.91
C LEU A 17 -3.02 4.08 -21.97
N SER A 18 -1.78 4.58 -21.94
CA SER A 18 -0.71 4.08 -22.81
C SER A 18 0.10 2.98 -22.11
N ALA A 19 0.30 1.89 -22.84
CA ALA A 19 0.60 0.57 -22.34
C ALA A 19 2.07 0.33 -21.98
N CYS A 20 2.25 -0.72 -21.16
CA CYS A 20 3.46 -1.52 -21.02
C CYS A 20 4.14 -1.81 -22.37
N LEU A 21 5.48 -1.80 -22.40
CA LEU A 21 6.33 -2.94 -22.82
C LEU A 21 7.80 -2.51 -22.90
N ALA A 22 8.67 -3.50 -22.66
CA ALA A 22 10.12 -3.54 -22.89
C ALA A 22 11.01 -3.07 -21.74
N SER A 23 11.54 -4.06 -20.99
CA SER A 23 12.99 -4.12 -20.85
C SER A 23 13.45 -5.57 -20.71
N GLY A 24 14.45 -5.86 -21.54
CA GLY A 24 14.88 -7.18 -21.95
C GLY A 24 15.69 -7.91 -20.90
N ASN A 25 15.55 -9.22 -20.98
CA ASN A 25 16.37 -10.24 -20.34
C ASN A 25 17.81 -10.17 -20.87
N SER A 26 18.81 -10.21 -20.00
CA SER A 26 20.21 -10.49 -20.39
C SER A 26 20.86 -11.37 -19.32
N SER A 27 21.10 -12.62 -19.69
CA SER A 27 21.91 -13.59 -18.95
C SER A 27 23.28 -13.68 -19.61
N ALA A 28 24.36 -13.79 -18.82
CA ALA A 28 25.55 -14.66 -19.00
C ALA A 28 26.63 -14.31 -17.92
N PRO A 29 27.76 -15.04 -17.77
CA PRO A 29 27.97 -15.93 -16.63
C PRO A 29 29.27 -15.64 -15.81
N GLY A 30 29.37 -16.36 -14.69
CA GLY A 30 30.49 -16.69 -13.80
C GLY A 30 31.89 -16.06 -13.94
N ASP A 31 32.50 -15.80 -12.78
CA ASP A 31 33.86 -16.30 -12.55
C ASP A 31 34.16 -16.51 -11.05
N ALA A 32 34.84 -17.62 -10.77
CA ALA A 32 35.30 -18.04 -9.46
C ALA A 32 36.64 -17.38 -9.15
N GLY A 33 36.76 -16.75 -7.97
CA GLY A 33 38.01 -16.16 -7.49
C GLY A 33 38.28 -16.58 -6.05
N VAL A 34 39.11 -17.62 -5.89
CA VAL A 34 39.79 -17.95 -4.64
C VAL A 34 40.87 -16.89 -4.38
N SER A 35 40.95 -16.38 -3.16
CA SER A 35 42.16 -15.71 -2.65
C SER A 35 42.30 -15.94 -1.16
N THR A 36 43.27 -16.77 -0.82
CA THR A 36 43.89 -16.91 0.49
C THR A 36 44.88 -15.77 0.71
N SER A 37 44.92 -15.20 1.91
CA SER A 37 46.07 -14.44 2.41
C SER A 37 46.01 -14.38 3.94
N ASP A 38 46.86 -15.17 4.58
CA ASP A 38 47.27 -14.99 5.97
C ASP A 38 48.18 -13.76 6.11
N GLY A 39 48.04 -13.01 7.21
CA GLY A 39 48.92 -11.89 7.53
C GLY A 39 48.63 -11.30 8.91
N SER A 40 49.33 -11.79 9.92
CA SER A 40 49.38 -11.25 11.28
C SER A 40 50.42 -10.13 11.37
N THR A 41 50.05 -8.97 11.94
CA THR A 41 50.96 -8.11 12.72
C THR A 41 50.18 -7.18 13.65
N SER A 42 50.60 -7.18 14.91
CA SER A 42 50.13 -6.38 16.06
C SER A 42 50.59 -4.92 16.00
N SER A 43 49.76 -3.98 16.47
CA SER A 43 50.19 -2.73 17.10
C SER A 43 49.07 -2.16 17.98
N ASP A 44 49.35 -2.03 19.27
CA ASP A 44 48.56 -1.29 20.26
C ASP A 44 48.38 0.17 19.83
N HIS A 45 47.17 0.74 19.89
CA HIS A 45 46.92 2.17 20.18
C HIS A 45 45.54 2.35 20.83
N ASP A 46 45.58 3.04 21.97
CA ASP A 46 44.52 3.42 22.88
C ASP A 46 43.64 4.54 22.27
N GLY A 47 42.31 4.46 22.48
CA GLY A 47 41.33 5.42 21.96
C GLY A 47 40.19 4.77 21.16
N GLY A 48 39.30 4.05 21.86
CA GLY A 48 38.19 3.32 21.23
C GLY A 48 37.19 4.25 20.51
N PRO A 49 37.01 4.16 19.18
CA PRO A 49 35.86 4.75 18.52
C PRO A 49 34.61 3.97 18.95
N VAL A 50 33.51 4.68 19.18
CA VAL A 50 32.19 4.08 19.34
C VAL A 50 31.93 3.27 18.08
N GLN A 51 31.98 1.94 18.18
CA GLN A 51 31.66 1.07 17.07
C GLN A 51 30.20 1.31 16.73
N ASP A 52 29.96 1.94 15.58
CA ASP A 52 28.66 1.93 14.92
C ASP A 52 28.18 0.48 14.92
N ALA A 53 27.11 0.22 15.69
CA ALA A 53 26.55 -1.12 15.80
C ALA A 53 26.27 -1.62 14.39
N ALA A 54 27.03 -2.64 13.97
CA ALA A 54 26.91 -3.23 12.66
C ALA A 54 25.44 -3.59 12.42
N VAL A 55 24.82 -2.92 11.44
CA VAL A 55 23.46 -3.21 11.04
C VAL A 55 23.43 -4.70 10.69
N PRO A 56 22.59 -5.53 11.36
CA PRO A 56 22.50 -6.94 11.04
C PRO A 56 22.21 -7.08 9.55
N GLN A 57 23.11 -7.71 8.82
CA GLN A 57 22.84 -8.01 7.43
C GLN A 57 21.69 -9.01 7.39
N LEU A 58 20.55 -8.56 6.88
CA LEU A 58 19.37 -9.39 6.68
C LEU A 58 19.78 -10.52 5.73
N THR A 59 19.90 -11.74 6.27
CA THR A 59 20.22 -12.91 5.45
C THR A 59 18.97 -13.28 4.67
N GLU A 60 19.05 -13.23 3.34
CA GLU A 60 17.95 -13.63 2.47
C GLU A 60 17.63 -15.11 2.71
N SER A 61 16.34 -15.45 2.77
CA SER A 61 15.93 -16.84 2.99
C SER A 61 16.37 -17.69 1.80
N GLU A 62 17.01 -18.84 2.06
CA GLU A 62 17.39 -19.80 1.02
C GLU A 62 16.17 -20.36 0.27
N PHE A 63 14.97 -20.27 0.87
CA PHE A 63 13.71 -20.73 0.29
C PHE A 63 12.57 -19.74 0.60
N PRO A 64 12.51 -18.58 -0.07
CA PRO A 64 11.44 -17.62 0.16
C PRO A 64 10.12 -18.19 -0.39
N ARG A 65 9.26 -18.67 0.51
CA ARG A 65 7.91 -19.13 0.15
C ARG A 65 6.92 -17.98 0.33
N VAL A 66 6.89 -17.11 -0.68
CA VAL A 66 5.95 -16.00 -0.75
C VAL A 66 4.52 -16.53 -0.90
N LYS A 67 3.68 -16.29 0.09
CA LYS A 67 2.26 -16.70 0.09
C LYS A 67 1.36 -15.49 0.17
N LEU A 68 0.29 -15.51 -0.62
CA LEU A 68 -0.77 -14.51 -0.47
C LEU A 68 -1.41 -14.67 0.91
N LYS A 69 -1.65 -13.56 1.59
CA LYS A 69 -2.40 -13.55 2.85
C LYS A 69 -3.80 -14.14 2.63
N SER A 70 -4.28 -14.90 3.62
CA SER A 70 -5.68 -15.33 3.61
C SER A 70 -6.60 -14.13 3.79
N VAL A 71 -7.87 -14.28 3.41
CA VAL A 71 -8.90 -13.25 3.60
C VAL A 71 -8.96 -12.74 5.05
N ASP A 72 -8.84 -13.63 6.04
CA ASP A 72 -8.91 -13.27 7.46
C ASP A 72 -7.68 -12.48 7.93
N VAL A 73 -6.50 -12.88 7.47
CA VAL A 73 -5.24 -12.19 7.78
C VAL A 73 -5.25 -10.81 7.12
N LEU A 74 -5.62 -10.71 5.85
CA LEU A 74 -5.74 -9.44 5.13
C LEU A 74 -6.74 -8.49 5.82
N ARG A 75 -7.91 -9.01 6.25
CA ARG A 75 -8.92 -8.23 6.96
C ARG A 75 -8.38 -7.70 8.29
N THR A 76 -7.74 -8.57 9.08
CA THR A 76 -7.19 -8.21 10.40
C THR A 76 -6.07 -7.18 10.24
N ASP A 77 -5.15 -7.42 9.31
CA ASP A 77 -4.03 -6.49 9.06
C ASP A 77 -4.53 -5.12 8.61
N LEU A 78 -5.53 -5.04 7.72
CA LEU A 78 -6.11 -3.76 7.30
C LEU A 78 -6.87 -3.07 8.43
N SER A 79 -7.64 -3.82 9.23
CA SER A 79 -8.36 -3.31 10.40
C SER A 79 -7.38 -2.66 11.38
N ASP A 80 -6.31 -3.37 11.71
CA ASP A 80 -5.31 -2.94 12.68
C ASP A 80 -4.45 -1.80 12.14
N ALA A 81 -4.01 -1.89 10.88
CA ALA A 81 -3.15 -0.88 10.27
C ALA A 81 -3.86 0.45 10.09
N LEU A 82 -5.16 0.44 9.74
CA LEU A 82 -5.94 1.65 9.48
C LEU A 82 -6.74 2.12 10.71
N GLY A 83 -6.78 1.34 11.79
CA GLY A 83 -7.59 1.65 12.96
C GLY A 83 -9.09 1.71 12.65
N ILE A 84 -9.56 0.86 11.73
CA ILE A 84 -10.98 0.77 11.34
C ILE A 84 -11.51 -0.58 11.81
N PRO A 85 -12.66 -0.65 12.49
CA PRO A 85 -13.31 -1.92 12.81
C PRO A 85 -13.50 -2.80 11.58
N ALA A 86 -13.22 -4.10 11.70
CA ALA A 86 -13.22 -5.05 10.59
C ALA A 86 -14.55 -5.16 9.82
N ASP A 87 -15.68 -4.81 10.46
CA ASP A 87 -17.02 -4.78 9.87
C ASP A 87 -17.29 -3.48 9.07
N ARG A 88 -16.44 -2.46 9.22
CA ARG A 88 -16.52 -1.17 8.51
C ARG A 88 -15.45 -0.97 7.44
N LEU A 89 -14.52 -1.91 7.29
CA LEU A 89 -13.46 -1.82 6.27
C LEU A 89 -14.00 -1.67 4.85
N CYS A 90 -15.03 -2.44 4.50
CA CYS A 90 -15.62 -2.38 3.17
C CYS A 90 -17.07 -2.88 3.21
N LYS A 91 -17.99 -2.00 2.78
CA LYS A 91 -19.39 -2.35 2.49
C LYS A 91 -19.69 -2.10 1.02
N GLU A 92 -19.98 -3.15 0.28
CA GLU A 92 -20.43 -3.04 -1.10
C GLU A 92 -21.90 -2.61 -1.09
N LEU A 93 -22.21 -1.53 -1.83
CA LEU A 93 -23.53 -0.90 -1.86
C LEU A 93 -24.06 -0.53 -0.46
N ASP A 94 -23.18 -0.18 0.48
CA ASP A 94 -23.48 0.15 1.88
C ASP A 94 -24.24 -0.95 2.65
N ARG A 95 -24.23 -2.18 2.15
CA ARG A 95 -25.03 -3.28 2.70
C ARG A 95 -24.25 -4.57 2.91
N TYR A 96 -23.47 -4.99 1.92
CA TYR A 96 -22.85 -6.31 1.92
C TYR A 96 -21.42 -6.22 2.41
N ASP A 97 -21.03 -7.09 3.34
CA ASP A 97 -19.65 -7.17 3.78
C ASP A 97 -18.76 -7.70 2.65
N CYS A 98 -17.72 -6.94 2.30
CA CYS A 98 -16.88 -7.33 1.18
C CYS A 98 -16.06 -8.59 1.47
N PHE A 99 -15.63 -8.81 2.72
CA PHE A 99 -14.80 -9.96 3.08
C PHE A 99 -15.63 -11.23 3.25
N ASP A 100 -16.83 -11.11 3.84
CA ASP A 100 -17.65 -12.28 4.17
C ASP A 100 -18.67 -12.65 3.09
N ALA A 101 -19.19 -11.67 2.33
CA ALA A 101 -20.28 -11.90 1.38
C ALA A 101 -19.87 -11.75 -0.09
N VAL A 102 -19.11 -10.71 -0.44
CA VAL A 102 -18.90 -10.36 -1.87
C VAL A 102 -17.60 -10.95 -2.45
N HIS A 103 -16.51 -10.87 -1.70
CA HIS A 103 -15.16 -11.22 -2.17
C HIS A 103 -14.53 -12.39 -1.43
N LYS A 104 -15.27 -13.08 -0.56
CA LYS A 104 -14.78 -14.23 0.21
C LYS A 104 -14.07 -15.28 -0.65
N ILE A 105 -14.73 -15.75 -1.71
CA ILE A 105 -14.18 -16.79 -2.60
C ILE A 105 -13.01 -16.26 -3.45
N PRO A 106 -13.10 -15.09 -4.12
CA PRO A 106 -11.95 -14.49 -4.81
C PRO A 106 -10.74 -14.25 -3.90
N LEU A 107 -10.92 -13.99 -2.61
CA LEU A 107 -9.83 -13.78 -1.64
C LEU A 107 -9.32 -15.09 -1.02
N GLY A 108 -9.68 -16.25 -1.58
CA GLY A 108 -9.20 -17.56 -1.15
C GLY A 108 -9.92 -18.14 0.07
N GLY A 109 -11.06 -17.58 0.46
CA GLY A 109 -11.94 -18.15 1.48
C GLY A 109 -12.77 -19.34 0.97
N VAL A 110 -13.58 -19.89 1.86
CA VAL A 110 -14.51 -21.00 1.61
C VAL A 110 -15.93 -20.61 1.98
N GLU A 111 -16.94 -21.18 1.31
CA GLU A 111 -18.34 -20.91 1.65
C GLU A 111 -19.20 -22.17 1.61
N PRO A 112 -19.19 -22.96 2.69
CA PRO A 112 -19.83 -24.28 2.72
C PRO A 112 -21.36 -24.22 2.83
N TYR A 113 -21.94 -23.16 3.40
CA TYR A 113 -23.35 -23.15 3.75
C TYR A 113 -24.23 -22.63 2.61
N GLU A 114 -23.83 -21.54 1.96
CA GLU A 114 -24.60 -20.97 0.85
C GLU A 114 -24.18 -21.53 -0.51
N LEU A 115 -22.88 -21.74 -0.72
CA LEU A 115 -22.32 -22.13 -2.03
C LEU A 115 -21.81 -23.57 -2.07
N GLY A 116 -21.71 -24.27 -0.94
CA GLY A 116 -21.19 -25.64 -0.88
C GLY A 116 -19.69 -25.76 -1.22
N ILE A 117 -18.92 -24.69 -1.05
CA ILE A 117 -17.47 -24.67 -1.30
C ILE A 117 -16.74 -24.97 0.01
N TYR A 118 -16.31 -26.21 0.20
CA TYR A 118 -15.68 -26.69 1.44
C TYR A 118 -14.16 -26.57 1.45
N THR A 119 -13.54 -26.49 0.28
CA THR A 119 -12.08 -26.39 0.13
C THR A 119 -11.75 -25.14 -0.67
N PRO A 120 -10.67 -24.41 -0.30
CA PRO A 120 -10.20 -23.30 -1.11
C PRO A 120 -9.87 -23.77 -2.54
N LEU A 121 -9.94 -22.83 -3.49
CA LEU A 121 -9.45 -23.09 -4.84
C LEU A 121 -7.95 -23.40 -4.78
N PRO A 122 -7.45 -24.35 -5.61
CA PRO A 122 -6.03 -24.71 -5.61
C PRO A 122 -5.12 -23.56 -6.07
N GLU A 123 -5.69 -22.60 -6.79
CA GLU A 123 -5.03 -21.40 -7.30
C GLU A 123 -5.90 -20.17 -7.01
N SER A 124 -5.28 -19.00 -6.92
CA SER A 124 -6.01 -17.74 -6.79
C SER A 124 -6.97 -17.54 -7.97
N ALA A 125 -8.19 -17.13 -7.69
CA ALA A 125 -9.16 -16.82 -8.74
C ALA A 125 -8.63 -15.72 -9.67
N ALA A 126 -9.02 -15.74 -10.95
CA ALA A 126 -8.67 -14.69 -11.91
C ALA A 126 -9.13 -13.29 -11.45
N THR A 127 -10.15 -13.23 -10.58
CA THR A 127 -10.71 -12.01 -10.00
C THR A 127 -10.11 -11.65 -8.63
N SER A 128 -9.11 -12.38 -8.13
CA SER A 128 -8.48 -12.07 -6.83
C SER A 128 -7.85 -10.67 -6.80
N PRO A 129 -7.09 -10.22 -7.84
CA PRO A 129 -6.47 -8.90 -7.81
C PRO A 129 -7.50 -7.77 -7.72
N ILE A 130 -8.57 -7.84 -8.53
CA ILE A 130 -9.64 -6.83 -8.48
C ILE A 130 -10.41 -6.86 -7.16
N ALA A 131 -10.57 -8.03 -6.54
CA ALA A 131 -11.17 -8.14 -5.21
C ALA A 131 -10.31 -7.45 -4.13
N VAL A 132 -8.99 -7.69 -4.15
CA VAL A 132 -8.02 -7.01 -3.27
C VAL A 132 -8.09 -5.50 -3.48
N ASP A 133 -8.03 -5.05 -4.72
CA ASP A 133 -8.06 -3.62 -5.04
C ASP A 133 -9.32 -2.94 -4.50
N ARG A 134 -10.49 -3.58 -4.65
CA ARG A 134 -11.76 -3.03 -4.16
C ARG A 134 -11.79 -2.92 -2.63
N VAL A 135 -11.38 -3.96 -1.90
CA VAL A 135 -11.43 -3.92 -0.42
C VAL A 135 -10.41 -2.93 0.14
N VAL A 136 -9.21 -2.87 -0.43
CA VAL A 136 -8.17 -1.94 0.01
C VAL A 136 -8.56 -0.50 -0.31
N LEU A 137 -9.05 -0.23 -1.52
CA LEU A 137 -9.46 1.12 -1.91
C LEU A 137 -10.65 1.62 -1.07
N ALA A 138 -11.61 0.76 -0.74
CA ALA A 138 -12.71 1.09 0.15
C ALA A 138 -12.21 1.44 1.56
N ALA A 139 -11.34 0.61 2.13
CA ALA A 139 -10.79 0.84 3.47
C ALA A 139 -9.94 2.12 3.54
N CYS A 140 -9.11 2.36 2.53
CA CYS A 140 -8.31 3.59 2.44
C CYS A 140 -9.18 4.85 2.34
N ARG A 141 -10.29 4.80 1.58
CA ARG A 141 -11.25 5.92 1.53
C ARG A 141 -11.87 6.19 2.89
N GLU A 142 -12.36 5.15 3.55
CA GLU A 142 -12.96 5.26 4.90
C GLU A 142 -11.96 5.87 5.90
N ARG A 143 -10.70 5.43 5.88
CA ARG A 143 -9.66 5.97 6.77
C ARG A 143 -9.42 7.46 6.51
N VAL A 144 -9.18 7.82 5.26
CA VAL A 144 -8.87 9.20 4.88
C VAL A 144 -10.04 10.13 5.20
N ASP A 145 -11.27 9.68 4.98
CA ASP A 145 -12.46 10.47 5.29
C ASP A 145 -12.60 10.75 6.79
N ARG A 146 -12.29 9.78 7.65
CA ARG A 146 -12.27 9.96 9.10
C ARG A 146 -11.15 10.87 9.58
N ASP A 147 -9.96 10.70 9.01
CA ASP A 147 -8.81 11.54 9.32
C ASP A 147 -9.11 13.01 9.01
N ILE A 148 -9.66 13.29 7.82
CA ILE A 148 -10.07 14.66 7.41
C ILE A 148 -11.21 15.19 8.30
N ALA A 149 -12.09 14.32 8.80
CA ALA A 149 -13.15 14.69 9.74
C ALA A 149 -12.64 14.93 11.18
N GLY A 150 -11.35 14.71 11.45
CA GLY A 150 -10.69 15.03 12.72
C GLY A 150 -10.40 13.83 13.64
N ASP A 151 -10.77 12.60 13.25
CA ASP A 151 -10.40 11.36 13.96
C ASP A 151 -9.01 10.89 13.52
N ILE A 152 -8.00 11.75 13.62
CA ILE A 152 -6.69 11.53 12.98
C ILE A 152 -5.96 10.32 13.55
N VAL A 153 -5.74 9.30 12.72
CA VAL A 153 -4.91 8.12 13.01
C VAL A 153 -3.70 8.05 12.10
N ILE A 154 -3.89 8.26 10.79
CA ILE A 154 -2.79 8.16 9.81
C ILE A 154 -2.49 9.52 9.20
N PHE A 155 -3.49 10.13 8.57
CA PHE A 155 -3.29 11.30 7.72
C PHE A 155 -3.63 12.60 8.45
N ASP A 156 -2.61 13.42 8.72
CA ASP A 156 -2.79 14.77 9.23
C ASP A 156 -2.83 15.74 8.04
N LEU A 157 -4.03 15.99 7.53
CA LEU A 157 -4.26 16.73 6.30
C LEU A 157 -5.10 17.98 6.52
N PRO A 158 -5.01 18.96 5.60
CA PRO A 158 -5.92 20.09 5.61
C PRO A 158 -7.39 19.64 5.65
N PRO A 159 -8.25 20.34 6.40
CA PRO A 159 -9.68 20.03 6.44
C PRO A 159 -10.29 20.14 5.05
N ASP A 160 -11.39 19.42 4.84
CA ASP A 160 -12.13 19.32 3.58
C ASP A 160 -11.33 18.76 2.38
N GLY A 161 -10.10 18.30 2.59
CA GLY A 161 -9.22 17.81 1.54
C GLY A 161 -8.59 18.92 0.70
N ALA A 162 -8.41 20.11 1.27
CA ALA A 162 -7.78 21.25 0.60
C ALA A 162 -6.32 20.97 0.17
N ALA A 163 -5.77 21.81 -0.70
CA ALA A 163 -4.41 21.63 -1.20
C ALA A 163 -3.35 21.69 -0.09
N LEU A 164 -2.30 20.87 -0.26
CA LEU A 164 -1.14 20.91 0.61
C LEU A 164 -0.42 22.27 0.47
N THR A 165 -0.15 22.89 1.60
CA THR A 165 0.75 24.03 1.78
C THR A 165 2.13 23.56 2.19
N ALA A 166 3.14 24.43 2.13
CA ALA A 166 4.49 24.11 2.61
C ALA A 166 4.51 23.61 4.07
N THR A 167 3.62 24.13 4.92
CA THR A 167 3.49 23.69 6.32
C THR A 167 2.90 22.27 6.42
N SER A 168 1.90 21.95 5.60
CA SER A 168 1.29 20.60 5.59
C SER A 168 2.10 19.57 4.81
N THR A 169 3.10 19.97 4.01
CA THR A 169 4.01 19.03 3.34
C THR A 169 4.74 18.15 4.35
N LYS A 170 5.24 18.74 5.44
CA LYS A 170 5.89 17.97 6.51
C LYS A 170 4.91 17.01 7.21
N ALA A 171 3.68 17.47 7.46
CA ALA A 171 2.63 16.63 8.05
C ALA A 171 2.24 15.45 7.12
N ALA A 172 2.28 15.67 5.81
CA ALA A 172 2.08 14.62 4.81
C ALA A 172 3.20 13.57 4.84
N GLU A 173 4.47 13.98 4.95
CA GLU A 173 5.60 13.05 5.11
C GLU A 173 5.49 12.21 6.40
N GLU A 174 5.13 12.85 7.53
CA GLU A 174 4.89 12.15 8.80
C GLU A 174 3.69 11.19 8.71
N SER A 175 2.68 11.52 7.90
CA SER A 175 1.55 10.63 7.62
C SER A 175 1.99 9.39 6.84
N LEU A 176 2.92 9.52 5.89
CA LEU A 176 3.50 8.38 5.17
C LEU A 176 4.33 7.49 6.11
N ASP A 177 5.09 8.07 7.04
CA ASP A 177 5.79 7.28 8.06
C ASP A 177 4.82 6.47 8.95
N ARG A 178 3.71 7.07 9.38
CA ARG A 178 2.65 6.36 10.11
C ARG A 178 2.01 5.25 9.27
N LEU A 179 1.70 5.52 8.01
CA LEU A 179 1.11 4.55 7.08
C LEU A 179 2.04 3.32 6.91
N TYR A 180 3.33 3.54 6.63
CA TYR A 180 4.30 2.46 6.46
C TYR A 180 4.48 1.64 7.75
N LYS A 181 4.53 2.30 8.91
CA LYS A 181 4.62 1.60 10.20
C LYS A 181 3.37 0.78 10.51
N GLY A 182 2.19 1.29 10.12
CA GLY A 182 0.92 0.59 10.27
C GLY A 182 0.85 -0.64 9.38
N VAL A 183 1.03 -0.43 8.06
CA VAL A 183 0.77 -1.43 7.01
C VAL A 183 1.95 -2.40 6.83
N LEU A 184 3.18 -1.89 6.79
CA LEU A 184 4.38 -2.67 6.45
C LEU A 184 5.30 -2.92 7.66
N ARG A 185 4.97 -2.38 8.83
CA ARG A 185 5.76 -2.50 10.08
C ARG A 185 7.22 -2.02 9.94
N ARG A 186 7.48 -1.10 9.01
CA ARG A 186 8.79 -0.46 8.80
C ARG A 186 8.63 1.02 8.49
N ARG A 187 9.74 1.75 8.35
CA ARG A 187 9.75 3.14 7.84
C ARG A 187 9.84 3.15 6.31
N PRO A 188 9.32 4.18 5.63
CA PRO A 188 9.55 4.35 4.21
C PRO A 188 11.03 4.67 3.95
N GLU A 189 11.55 4.15 2.85
CA GLU A 189 12.84 4.58 2.31
C GLU A 189 12.70 5.98 1.68
N ALA A 190 13.81 6.72 1.56
CA ALA A 190 13.80 8.07 1.00
C ALA A 190 13.17 8.13 -0.41
N ARG A 191 13.47 7.13 -1.26
CA ARG A 191 12.89 7.02 -2.62
C ARG A 191 11.39 6.73 -2.61
N GLU A 192 10.90 5.95 -1.65
CA GLU A 192 9.49 5.62 -1.53
C GLU A 192 8.70 6.85 -1.09
N LEU A 193 9.25 7.57 -0.11
CA LEU A 193 8.71 8.85 0.35
C LEU A 193 8.65 9.86 -0.81
N GLU A 194 9.74 10.02 -1.56
CA GLU A 194 9.80 10.91 -2.72
C GLU A 194 8.73 10.56 -3.77
N HIS A 195 8.61 9.29 -4.15
CA HIS A 195 7.61 8.85 -5.13
C HIS A 195 6.17 9.11 -4.67
N LEU A 196 5.87 8.80 -3.42
CA LEU A 196 4.54 9.03 -2.87
C LEU A 196 4.24 10.52 -2.71
N MET A 197 5.22 11.35 -2.38
CA MET A 197 5.03 12.81 -2.36
C MET A 197 4.82 13.37 -3.78
N LYS A 198 5.56 12.87 -4.77
CA LYS A 198 5.40 13.27 -6.17
C LYS A 198 4.03 12.90 -6.75
N LEU A 199 3.40 11.83 -6.27
CA LEU A 199 2.03 11.46 -6.64
C LEU A 199 1.02 12.60 -6.41
N TYR A 200 1.31 13.53 -5.50
CA TYR A 200 0.46 14.69 -5.27
C TYR A 200 0.33 15.58 -6.51
N ASP A 201 1.41 15.71 -7.30
CA ASP A 201 1.42 16.52 -8.52
C ASP A 201 0.42 15.96 -9.56
N ASP A 202 0.27 14.63 -9.61
CA ASP A 202 -0.64 13.94 -10.53
C ASP A 202 -2.12 14.15 -10.17
N VAL A 203 -2.42 14.41 -8.88
CA VAL A 203 -3.79 14.64 -8.40
C VAL A 203 -4.09 16.10 -8.06
N GLY A 204 -3.15 17.02 -8.30
CA GLY A 204 -3.30 18.45 -7.98
C GLY A 204 -4.50 19.13 -8.68
N GLY A 205 -4.99 18.55 -9.77
CA GLY A 205 -6.19 19.02 -10.49
C GLY A 205 -7.52 18.54 -9.90
N GLU A 206 -7.51 17.64 -8.91
CA GLU A 206 -8.72 17.15 -8.27
C GLU A 206 -9.35 18.23 -7.37
N PRO A 207 -10.68 18.26 -7.18
CA PRO A 207 -11.34 19.22 -6.28
C PRO A 207 -10.87 19.14 -4.82
N LYS A 208 -10.42 17.95 -4.40
CA LYS A 208 -9.90 17.67 -3.05
C LYS A 208 -8.55 16.95 -3.16
N PRO A 209 -7.48 17.65 -3.55
CA PRO A 209 -6.23 17.02 -3.97
C PRO A 209 -5.51 16.28 -2.84
N SER A 210 -5.51 16.81 -1.60
CA SER A 210 -4.87 16.09 -0.47
C SER A 210 -5.63 14.83 -0.09
N ARG A 211 -6.97 14.85 -0.18
CA ARG A 211 -7.80 13.65 0.00
C ARG A 211 -7.50 12.60 -1.07
N ALA A 212 -7.50 13.00 -2.34
CA ALA A 212 -7.22 12.10 -3.45
C ALA A 212 -5.83 11.47 -3.32
N TRP A 213 -4.83 12.29 -3.03
CA TRP A 213 -3.46 11.86 -2.78
C TRP A 213 -3.37 10.83 -1.66
N ALA A 214 -3.97 11.10 -0.49
CA ALA A 214 -3.90 10.22 0.67
C ALA A 214 -4.56 8.86 0.41
N ILE A 215 -5.69 8.86 -0.31
CA ILE A 215 -6.35 7.61 -0.73
C ILE A 215 -5.43 6.79 -1.62
N LEU A 216 -4.81 7.40 -2.62
CA LEU A 216 -3.92 6.69 -3.54
C LEU A 216 -2.62 6.25 -2.89
N ALA A 217 -2.05 7.05 -1.98
CA ALA A 217 -0.87 6.68 -1.21
C ALA A 217 -1.16 5.49 -0.29
N CYS A 218 -2.27 5.52 0.46
CA CYS A 218 -2.75 4.38 1.24
C CYS A 218 -2.91 3.13 0.37
N PHE A 219 -3.60 3.27 -0.76
CA PHE A 219 -3.86 2.18 -1.69
C PHE A 219 -2.56 1.57 -2.24
N ALA A 220 -1.61 2.40 -2.68
CA ALA A 220 -0.33 1.95 -3.21
C ALA A 220 0.50 1.15 -2.19
N VAL A 221 0.53 1.60 -0.93
CA VAL A 221 1.26 0.90 0.15
C VAL A 221 0.55 -0.39 0.54
N ALA A 222 -0.78 -0.35 0.71
CA ALA A 222 -1.57 -1.50 1.14
C ALA A 222 -1.75 -2.59 0.08
N THR A 223 -1.59 -2.26 -1.21
CA THR A 223 -1.55 -3.24 -2.32
C THR A 223 -0.14 -3.64 -2.72
N SER A 224 0.89 -3.17 -2.01
CA SER A 224 2.28 -3.56 -2.28
C SER A 224 2.50 -5.05 -2.03
N LYS A 225 3.55 -5.60 -2.64
CA LYS A 225 3.93 -7.02 -2.46
C LYS A 225 4.22 -7.34 -0.98
N GLU A 226 4.86 -6.43 -0.27
CA GLU A 226 5.15 -6.61 1.17
C GLU A 226 3.87 -6.61 2.03
N SER A 227 2.84 -5.88 1.60
CA SER A 227 1.55 -5.85 2.30
C SER A 227 0.72 -7.10 2.02
N LEU A 228 0.68 -7.57 0.76
CA LEU A 228 -0.22 -8.65 0.35
C LEU A 228 0.35 -10.06 0.60
N PHE A 229 1.67 -10.18 0.72
CA PHE A 229 2.34 -11.47 0.84
C PHE A 229 3.18 -11.56 2.13
N TYR A 230 3.39 -12.79 2.59
CA TYR A 230 4.27 -13.13 3.71
C TYR A 230 5.17 -14.33 3.37
#